data_AF-A0AAJ2F5K2-F1
#
_entry.id   AF-A0AAJ2F5K2-F1
#
_cell.length_a   1.000
_cell.length_b   1.000
_cell.length_c   1.000
_cell.angle_alpha   90.00
_cell.angle_beta   90.00
_cell.angle_gamma   90.00
#
_symmetry.space_group_name_H-M   'P 1'
#
loop_
_entity.id
_entity.type
_entity.pdbx_description
1 polymer ?
#
loop_
_entity_poly.entity_id
_entity_poly.type
_entity_poly.pdbx_seq_one_letter_code
_entity_poly.pdbx_strand_id
1 'polypeptide(L)'
;MQLSLISEMPELEKKIFLDIYAKVYFDTRRNRPRLKTIDGQAIPCDLKIGCPTKIISDFPEGTIYKLDARLIQKNGRQPYFLTINKKKVQRAIEFFEHNLQIQKGLKAECKTKKVTFEKVKKEKKNDPFKDDISIF
;
A
#
# COMPACT_ATOMS: atom_id res chain seq x y z
N MET A 1 2.73 -2.08 -36.85
CA MET A 1 3.65 -1.90 -35.71
C MET A 1 2.80 -1.89 -34.45
N GLN A 2 2.95 -2.92 -33.61
CA GLN A 2 2.09 -3.14 -32.44
C GLN A 2 2.82 -2.61 -31.21
N LEU A 3 2.36 -1.47 -30.68
CA LEU A 3 2.90 -0.85 -29.47
C LEU A 3 2.40 -1.68 -28.28
N SER A 4 3.17 -2.71 -27.93
CA SER A 4 2.93 -3.45 -26.71
C SER A 4 3.12 -2.50 -25.52
N LEU A 5 2.04 -2.32 -24.76
CA LEU A 5 1.91 -1.67 -23.44
C LEU A 5 2.83 -2.30 -22.36
N ILE A 6 4.08 -2.62 -22.70
CA ILE A 6 5.02 -3.30 -21.81
C ILE A 6 5.71 -2.30 -20.87
N SER A 7 5.64 -1.01 -21.17
CA SER A 7 6.32 0.04 -20.39
C SER A 7 5.36 0.98 -19.67
N GLU A 8 4.40 0.43 -18.91
CA GLU A 8 3.59 1.28 -18.00
C GLU A 8 4.25 1.48 -16.64
N MET A 9 5.19 0.60 -16.24
CA MET A 9 5.88 0.70 -14.95
C MET A 9 7.35 0.26 -15.06
N PRO A 10 8.29 1.17 -15.37
CA PRO A 10 9.72 0.84 -15.46
C PRO A 10 10.28 0.30 -14.14
N GLU A 11 9.61 0.53 -13.00
CA GLU A 11 9.98 -0.07 -11.73
C GLU A 11 9.81 -1.60 -11.75
N LEU A 12 8.79 -2.15 -12.41
CA LEU A 12 8.57 -3.60 -12.49
C LEU A 12 9.66 -4.33 -13.29
N GLU A 13 10.35 -3.63 -14.20
CA GLU A 13 11.51 -4.17 -14.92
C GLU A 13 12.71 -4.39 -13.98
N LYS A 14 12.84 -3.55 -12.94
CA LYS A 14 13.87 -3.72 -11.91
C LYS A 14 13.56 -4.97 -11.09
N LYS A 15 14.47 -5.94 -11.16
CA LYS A 15 14.34 -7.18 -10.38
C LYS A 15 14.76 -7.00 -8.93
N ILE A 16 15.64 -6.07 -8.63
CA ILE A 16 16.24 -5.88 -7.30
C ILE A 16 16.05 -4.44 -6.85
N PHE A 17 15.69 -4.29 -5.59
CA PHE A 17 15.45 -3.02 -4.93
C PHE A 17 16.17 -3.04 -3.60
N LEU A 18 16.90 -1.98 -3.34
CA LEU A 18 17.70 -1.80 -2.13
C LEU A 18 16.98 -0.82 -1.21
N ASP A 19 17.27 -0.93 0.09
CA ASP A 19 16.80 0.03 1.10
C ASP A 19 15.27 0.24 1.11
N ILE A 20 14.52 -0.83 0.90
CA ILE A 20 13.05 -0.80 0.92
C ILE A 20 12.56 -0.75 2.37
N TYR A 21 11.56 0.09 2.60
CA TYR A 21 10.81 0.13 3.84
C TYR A 21 9.59 -0.79 3.79
N ALA A 22 9.43 -1.57 4.85
CA ALA A 22 8.36 -2.54 4.97
C ALA A 22 7.76 -2.53 6.38
N LYS A 23 6.43 -2.53 6.47
CA LYS A 23 5.69 -2.57 7.72
C LYS A 23 5.30 -4.00 8.07
N VAL A 24 5.45 -4.36 9.34
CA VAL A 24 4.92 -5.62 9.88
C VAL A 24 3.40 -5.52 9.98
N TYR A 25 2.70 -6.52 9.45
CA TYR A 25 1.27 -6.73 9.64
C TYR A 25 1.02 -8.17 10.10
N PHE A 26 -0.07 -8.39 10.81
CA PHE A 26 -0.47 -9.73 11.22
C PHE A 26 -1.36 -10.40 10.16
N ASP A 27 -0.90 -11.50 9.57
CA ASP A 27 -1.69 -12.28 8.61
C ASP A 27 -2.63 -13.22 9.36
N THR A 28 -3.87 -12.80 9.55
CA THR A 28 -4.92 -13.55 10.27
C THR A 28 -5.17 -14.93 9.70
N ARG A 29 -5.04 -15.10 8.37
CA ARG A 29 -5.28 -16.40 7.71
C ARG A 29 -4.22 -17.43 8.04
N ARG A 30 -2.99 -16.98 8.32
CA ARG A 30 -1.82 -17.83 8.56
C ARG A 30 -1.31 -17.73 9.99
N ASN A 31 -2.01 -16.98 10.84
CA ASN A 31 -1.69 -16.69 12.23
C ASN A 31 -0.20 -16.36 12.46
N ARG A 32 0.37 -15.49 11.62
CA ARG A 32 1.80 -15.14 11.68
C ARG A 32 2.10 -13.73 11.20
N PRO A 33 3.15 -13.08 11.74
CA PRO A 33 3.60 -11.78 11.27
C PRO A 33 4.16 -11.89 9.85
N ARG A 34 3.92 -10.86 9.05
CA ARG A 34 4.44 -10.71 7.69
C ARG A 34 4.80 -9.26 7.40
N LEU A 35 5.56 -9.06 6.32
CA LEU A 35 5.96 -7.74 5.86
C LEU A 35 5.19 -7.34 4.62
N LYS A 36 4.80 -6.06 4.55
CA LYS A 36 4.18 -5.42 3.39
C LYS A 36 4.93 -4.12 3.10
N THR A 37 5.09 -3.78 1.82
CA THR A 37 5.67 -2.48 1.45
C THR A 37 4.79 -1.34 1.97
N ILE A 38 5.42 -0.23 2.35
CA ILE A 38 4.73 1.00 2.71
C ILE A 38 4.56 1.90 1.50
N ASP A 39 3.53 2.74 1.53
CA ASP A 39 3.24 3.71 0.46
C ASP A 39 4.27 4.85 0.42
N GLY A 40 4.36 5.53 -0.73
CA GLY A 40 5.22 6.70 -0.92
C GLY A 40 6.68 6.38 -1.28
N GLN A 41 6.99 5.13 -1.58
CA GLN A 41 8.31 4.71 -2.09
C GLN A 41 8.32 4.60 -3.61
N ALA A 42 9.48 4.76 -4.23
CA ALA A 42 9.69 4.55 -5.67
C ALA A 42 9.76 3.05 -6.05
N ILE A 43 8.85 2.25 -5.48
CA ILE A 43 8.70 0.81 -5.71
C ILE A 43 7.20 0.46 -5.81
N PRO A 44 6.86 -0.70 -6.38
CA PRO A 44 5.51 -1.24 -6.30
C PRO A 44 4.99 -1.31 -4.85
N CYS A 45 3.98 -0.50 -4.56
CA CYS A 45 3.33 -0.41 -3.26
C CYS A 45 2.36 -1.59 -3.04
N ASP A 46 1.94 -1.78 -1.80
CA ASP A 46 0.99 -2.82 -1.37
C ASP A 46 1.43 -4.29 -1.61
N LEU A 47 2.69 -4.53 -1.94
CA LEU A 47 3.21 -5.88 -2.20
C LEU A 47 3.65 -6.59 -0.92
N LYS A 48 3.38 -7.90 -0.87
CA LYS A 48 3.83 -8.77 0.22
C LYS A 48 5.33 -9.05 0.09
N ILE A 49 6.04 -9.00 1.21
CA ILE A 49 7.45 -9.36 1.29
C ILE A 49 7.60 -10.71 2.00
N GLY A 50 8.25 -11.65 1.34
CA GLY A 50 8.69 -12.91 1.92
C GLY A 50 9.93 -12.71 2.76
N CYS A 51 9.77 -12.76 4.09
CA CYS A 51 10.84 -12.70 5.07
C CYS A 51 10.65 -13.82 6.12
N PRO A 52 11.72 -14.46 6.62
CA PRO A 52 11.63 -15.41 7.73
C PRO A 52 10.98 -14.79 8.97
N THR A 53 10.01 -15.50 9.54
CA THR A 53 9.26 -15.01 10.72
C THR A 53 10.15 -14.74 11.91
N LYS A 54 11.20 -15.54 12.12
CA LYS A 54 12.14 -15.38 13.25
C LYS A 54 12.82 -14.01 13.33
N ILE A 55 12.88 -13.27 12.22
CA ILE A 55 13.54 -11.95 12.16
C ILE A 55 12.56 -10.83 12.52
N ILE A 56 11.28 -11.04 12.22
CA ILE A 56 10.22 -10.04 12.40
C ILE A 56 9.33 -10.34 13.60
N SER A 57 9.50 -11.50 14.24
CA SER A 57 8.74 -11.93 15.42
C SER A 57 9.15 -11.19 16.69
N ASP A 58 10.35 -10.62 16.71
CA ASP A 58 10.93 -10.01 17.91
C ASP A 58 10.28 -8.67 18.25
N PHE A 59 9.56 -8.07 17.28
CA PHE A 59 8.95 -6.76 17.40
C PHE A 59 7.45 -6.82 17.07
N PRO A 60 6.65 -5.92 17.68
CA PRO A 60 5.21 -5.90 17.51
C PRO A 60 4.77 -5.54 16.08
N GLU A 61 3.51 -5.85 15.80
CA GLU A 61 2.85 -5.41 14.57
C GLU A 61 2.95 -3.89 14.38
N GLY A 62 3.16 -3.48 13.14
CA GLY A 62 3.31 -2.08 12.75
C GLY A 62 4.77 -1.61 12.68
N THR A 63 5.72 -2.35 13.25
CA THR A 63 7.16 -2.02 13.17
C THR A 63 7.60 -1.92 11.71
N ILE A 64 8.38 -0.89 11.39
CA ILE A 64 8.94 -0.65 10.06
C ILE A 64 10.39 -1.11 10.01
N TYR A 65 10.69 -1.93 9.00
CA TYR A 65 12.01 -2.46 8.69
C TYR A 65 12.55 -1.88 7.40
N LYS A 66 13.87 -1.78 7.32
CA LYS A 66 14.64 -1.48 6.12
C LYS A 66 15.32 -2.77 5.65
N LEU A 67 15.15 -3.12 4.36
CA LEU A 67 15.68 -4.35 3.80
C LEU A 67 15.85 -4.27 2.28
N ASP A 68 16.72 -5.14 1.76
CA ASP A 68 16.88 -5.35 0.32
C ASP A 68 15.97 -6.49 -0.16
N ALA A 69 15.22 -6.28 -1.25
CA ALA A 69 14.32 -7.27 -1.80
C ALA A 69 14.43 -7.43 -3.31
N ARG A 70 14.12 -8.63 -3.77
CA ARG A 70 13.97 -8.98 -5.18
C ARG A 70 12.50 -9.10 -5.52
N LEU A 71 12.05 -8.45 -6.58
CA LEU A 71 10.71 -8.65 -7.12
C LEU A 71 10.64 -10.00 -7.84
N ILE A 72 9.62 -10.78 -7.48
CA ILE A 72 9.31 -12.06 -8.10
C ILE A 72 7.94 -11.93 -8.75
N GLN A 73 7.93 -12.01 -10.08
CA GLN A 73 6.73 -12.14 -10.89
C GLN A 73 6.70 -13.57 -11.44
N LYS A 74 5.62 -14.29 -11.15
CA LYS A 74 5.38 -15.63 -11.70
C LYS A 74 4.11 -15.57 -12.54
N ASN A 75 4.13 -16.21 -13.70
CA ASN A 75 2.98 -16.27 -14.60
C ASN A 75 1.75 -16.80 -13.83
N GLY A 76 0.66 -16.04 -13.84
CA GLY A 76 -0.60 -16.39 -13.17
C GLY A 76 -0.65 -16.18 -11.64
N ARG A 77 0.37 -15.58 -11.01
CA ARG A 77 0.34 -15.21 -9.58
C ARG A 77 0.62 -13.74 -9.37
N GLN A 78 0.06 -13.18 -8.30
CA GLN A 78 0.37 -11.81 -7.89
C GLN A 78 1.88 -11.67 -7.60
N PRO A 79 2.50 -10.58 -8.07
CA PRO A 79 3.90 -10.30 -7.80
C PRO A 79 4.14 -10.14 -6.30
N TYR A 80 5.32 -10.53 -5.84
CA TYR A 80 5.72 -10.38 -4.45
C TYR A 80 7.21 -10.14 -4.35
N PHE A 81 7.62 -9.54 -3.24
CA PHE A 81 9.02 -9.32 -2.92
C PHE A 81 9.59 -10.49 -2.12
N LEU A 82 10.84 -10.82 -2.34
CA LEU A 82 11.60 -11.77 -1.52
C LEU A 82 12.85 -11.09 -0.98
N THR A 83 13.04 -11.14 0.34
CA THR A 83 14.23 -10.57 0.97
C THR A 83 15.49 -11.27 0.46
N ILE A 84 16.48 -10.48 0.04
CA ILE A 84 17.75 -10.99 -0.52
C ILE A 84 18.67 -11.43 0.62
N ASN A 85 18.95 -10.53 1.56
CA ASN A 85 19.86 -10.80 2.66
C ASN A 85 19.14 -10.69 4.02
N LYS A 86 18.93 -11.84 4.64
CA LYS A 86 18.27 -11.97 5.95
C LYS A 86 19.01 -11.24 7.07
N LYS A 87 20.34 -11.17 7.02
CA LYS A 87 21.16 -10.51 8.05
C LYS A 87 21.11 -8.98 7.96
N LYS A 88 20.73 -8.44 6.80
CA LYS A 88 20.60 -6.99 6.56
C LYS A 88 19.19 -6.46 6.84
N VAL A 89 18.26 -7.31 7.28
CA VAL A 89 16.95 -6.85 7.71
C VAL A 89 17.11 -6.17 9.06
N GLN A 90 16.93 -4.85 9.08
CA GLN A 90 17.09 -4.04 10.28
C GLN A 90 15.87 -3.15 10.48
N ARG A 91 15.63 -2.69 11.69
CA ARG A 91 14.61 -1.66 11.92
C ARG A 91 15.02 -0.38 11.21
N ALA A 92 14.08 0.26 10.54
CA ALA A 92 14.36 1.51 9.84
C ALA A 92 14.64 2.61 10.86
N ILE A 93 15.81 3.25 10.74
CA ILE A 93 16.23 4.35 11.62
C ILE A 93 15.40 5.60 11.32
N GLU A 94 15.02 5.75 10.06
CA GLU A 94 14.17 6.83 9.54
C GLU A 94 12.78 6.83 10.19
N PHE A 95 12.35 5.68 10.72
CA PHE A 95 11.09 5.52 11.44
C PHE A 95 11.30 5.23 12.92
N PHE A 96 12.41 5.70 13.51
CA PHE A 96 12.75 5.43 14.90
C PHE A 96 11.65 5.85 15.87
N GLU A 97 11.12 7.08 15.76
CA GLU A 97 10.04 7.57 16.64
C GLU A 97 8.78 6.73 16.54
N HIS A 98 8.35 6.42 15.31
CA HIS A 98 7.19 5.56 15.04
C HIS A 98 7.38 4.15 15.64
N ASN A 99 8.54 3.54 15.39
CA ASN A 99 8.86 2.21 15.91
C ASN A 99 8.91 2.21 17.45
N LEU A 100 9.43 3.28 18.05
CA LEU A 100 9.47 3.45 19.50
C LEU A 100 8.07 3.60 20.10
N GLN A 101 7.18 4.36 19.45
CA GLN A 101 5.79 4.50 19.88
C GLN A 101 5.05 3.17 19.86
N ILE A 102 5.17 2.40 18.77
CA ILE A 102 4.58 1.06 18.65
C ILE A 102 5.11 0.14 19.75
N GLN A 103 6.43 0.15 20.00
CA GLN A 103 7.03 -0.67 21.04
C GLN A 103 6.52 -0.32 22.45
N LYS A 104 6.23 0.97 22.70
CA LYS A 104 5.61 1.44 23.94
C LYS A 104 4.10 1.16 24.03
N GLY A 105 3.48 0.59 22.99
CA GLY A 105 2.03 0.38 22.92
C GLY A 105 1.22 1.65 22.69
N LEU A 106 1.88 2.78 22.39
CA LEU A 106 1.24 4.05 22.08
C LEU A 106 0.85 4.01 20.60
N LYS A 107 -0.46 3.87 20.33
CA LYS A 107 -0.96 3.93 18.95
C LYS A 107 -0.72 5.34 18.42
N ALA A 108 0.15 5.47 17.42
CA ALA A 108 0.21 6.68 16.61
C ALA A 108 -1.15 6.85 15.93
N GLU A 109 -1.92 7.85 16.35
CA GLU A 109 -3.15 8.21 15.67
C GLU A 109 -2.80 8.67 14.24
N CYS A 110 -2.92 7.77 13.26
CA CYS A 110 -2.98 8.18 11.87
C CYS A 110 -4.29 8.97 11.69
N LYS A 111 -4.19 10.30 11.70
CA LYS A 111 -5.28 11.19 11.28
C LYS A 111 -5.66 10.82 9.85
N THR A 112 -6.72 10.04 9.70
CA THR A 112 -7.40 9.88 8.43
C THR A 112 -7.99 11.25 8.10
N LYS A 113 -7.43 11.96 7.12
CA LYS A 113 -8.13 13.10 6.52
C LYS A 113 -9.40 12.53 5.90
N LYS A 114 -10.53 12.66 6.60
CA LYS A 114 -11.85 12.38 6.05
C LYS A 114 -12.05 13.37 4.91
N VAL A 115 -11.84 12.91 3.67
CA VAL A 115 -12.34 13.63 2.50
C VAL A 115 -13.85 13.42 2.50
N THR A 116 -14.58 14.40 3.03
CA THR A 116 -16.03 14.51 2.85
C THR A 116 -16.28 14.87 1.39
N PHE A 117 -16.71 13.89 0.59
CA PHE A 117 -17.35 14.17 -0.69
C PHE A 117 -18.73 14.77 -0.38
N GLU A 118 -18.85 16.09 -0.51
CA GLU A 118 -20.16 16.74 -0.55
C GLU A 118 -20.93 16.20 -1.75
N LYS A 119 -22.04 15.51 -1.47
CA LYS A 119 -23.02 15.12 -2.47
C LYS A 119 -23.62 16.40 -3.06
N VAL A 120 -23.18 16.77 -4.25
CA VAL A 120 -23.90 17.74 -5.08
C VAL A 120 -25.27 17.14 -5.42
N LYS A 121 -26.32 17.61 -4.72
CA LYS A 121 -27.72 17.35 -5.08
C LYS A 121 -27.95 17.97 -6.46
N LYS A 122 -28.12 17.13 -7.49
CA LYS A 122 -28.74 17.54 -8.75
C LYS A 122 -30.20 17.90 -8.46
N GLU A 123 -30.52 19.19 -8.45
CA GLU A 123 -31.90 19.65 -8.53
C GLU A 123 -32.45 19.28 -9.92
N LYS A 124 -33.44 18.39 -9.94
CA LYS A 124 -34.33 18.20 -11.08
C LYS A 124 -35.17 19.47 -11.20
N LYS A 125 -34.94 20.29 -12.22
CA LYS A 125 -35.95 21.23 -12.71
C LYS A 125 -37.00 20.39 -13.45
N ASN A 126 -38.19 20.35 -12.87
CA ASN A 126 -39.39 19.90 -13.56
C ASN A 126 -39.90 21.11 -14.36
N ASP A 127 -39.87 21.04 -15.68
CA ASP A 127 -40.62 21.96 -16.54
C ASP A 127 -42.09 21.50 -16.56
N PRO A 128 -43.07 22.35 -16.19
CA PRO A 128 -44.45 22.09 -16.51
C PRO A 128 -44.74 22.65 -17.90
N PHE A 129 -44.76 21.77 -18.89
CA PHE A 129 -45.49 21.96 -20.13
C PHE A 129 -46.97 22.15 -19.77
N LYS A 130 -47.51 23.33 -20.01
CA LYS A 130 -48.95 23.57 -20.05
C LYS A 130 -49.27 24.37 -21.31
N ASP A 131 -50.03 23.69 -22.15
CA ASP A 131 -50.71 24.22 -23.32
C ASP A 131 -51.73 25.26 -22.88
N ASP A 132 -51.68 26.46 -23.47
CA ASP A 132 -52.83 27.35 -23.53
C ASP A 132 -53.12 27.65 -25.00
N ILE A 133 -54.05 26.85 -25.54
CA ILE A 133 -54.82 27.16 -26.73
C ILE A 133 -55.93 28.12 -26.27
N SER A 134 -55.90 29.38 -26.71
CA SER A 134 -57.12 30.20 -26.76
C SER A 134 -57.03 31.26 -27.86
N ILE A 135 -57.69 30.91 -28.97
CA ILE A 135 -58.43 31.74 -29.92
C ILE A 135 -58.80 33.12 -29.36
N PHE A 136 -58.32 34.19 -30.01
CA PHE A 136 -59.10 35.35 -30.48
C PHE A 136 -58.29 36.11 -31.54
#